data_AF-A0A314XHU6-F1
#
_entry.id   AF-A0A314XHU6-F1
#
_cell.length_a   1.000
_cell.length_b   1.000
_cell.length_c   1.000
_cell.angle_alpha   90.00
_cell.angle_beta   90.00
_cell.angle_gamma   90.00
#
_symmetry.space_group_name_H-M   'P 1'
#
loop_
_entity.id
_entity.type
_entity.pdbx_description
1 polymer ?
#
loop_
_entity_poly.entity_id
_entity_poly.type
_entity_poly.pdbx_seq_one_letter_code
_entity_poly.pdbx_strand_id
1 'polypeptide(L)' 'MTTKEYMREVTAIDPKWLVELAPRSFKFAEANKMSKRKCQERIEPLYDRYNEPNSWRLSRRRA' A
#
# COMPACT_ATOMS: atom_id res chain seq x y z
N MET A 1 14.54 -5.42 -21.92
CA MET A 1 13.86 -4.90 -20.72
C MET A 1 13.26 -3.54 -21.09
N THR A 2 11.98 -3.28 -20.81
CA THR A 2 11.27 -2.04 -21.18
C THR A 2 11.25 -1.03 -20.03
N THR A 3 10.91 0.23 -20.30
CA THR A 3 10.79 1.29 -19.28
C THR A 3 9.55 1.14 -18.38
N LYS A 4 8.59 0.31 -18.80
CA LYS A 4 7.37 -0.02 -18.06
C LYS A 4 7.27 -1.52 -17.89
N GLU A 5 6.68 -1.94 -16.78
CA GLU A 5 6.32 -3.33 -16.52
C GLU A 5 5.01 -3.67 -17.23
N TYR A 6 4.96 -4.83 -17.88
CA TYR A 6 3.78 -5.34 -18.57
C TYR A 6 3.47 -6.74 -18.07
N MET A 7 2.24 -6.95 -17.61
CA MET A 7 1.74 -8.29 -17.29
C MET A 7 1.15 -8.94 -18.54
N ARG A 8 1.40 -10.24 -18.73
CA ARG A 8 0.80 -11.06 -19.78
C ARG A 8 -0.08 -12.13 -19.12
N GLU A 9 -1.14 -12.54 -19.82
CA GLU A 9 -2.02 -13.64 -19.39
C GLU A 9 -2.66 -13.43 -18.01
N VAL A 10 -3.29 -12.27 -17.82
CA VAL A 10 -3.92 -11.91 -16.54
C VAL A 10 -5.34 -12.46 -16.46
N THR A 11 -5.64 -13.21 -15.39
CA THR A 11 -6.98 -13.69 -15.05
C THR A 11 -7.42 -13.19 -13.68
N ALA A 12 -8.71 -13.00 -13.48
CA ALA A 12 -9.27 -12.70 -12.15
C ALA A 12 -9.20 -13.93 -11.23
N ILE A 13 -8.89 -13.73 -9.95
CA ILE A 13 -8.80 -14.79 -8.94
C ILE A 13 -9.50 -14.37 -7.64
N ASP A 14 -10.07 -15.34 -6.92
CA ASP A 14 -10.54 -15.13 -5.54
C ASP A 14 -9.34 -15.33 -4.58
N PRO A 15 -9.07 -14.39 -3.65
CA PRO A 15 -7.99 -14.52 -2.67
C PRO A 15 -8.06 -15.81 -1.83
N LYS A 16 -9.24 -16.40 -1.63
CA LYS A 16 -9.40 -17.66 -0.87
C LYS A 16 -8.63 -18.81 -1.52
N TRP A 17 -8.61 -18.88 -2.85
CA TRP A 17 -7.93 -19.94 -3.59
C TRP A 17 -6.43 -19.98 -3.32
N LEU A 18 -5.79 -18.83 -3.09
CA LEU A 18 -4.36 -18.76 -2.79
C LEU A 18 -4.02 -19.38 -1.43
N VAL A 19 -4.87 -19.15 -0.43
CA VAL A 19 -4.67 -19.71 0.91
C VAL A 19 -4.93 -21.22 0.92
N GLU A 20 -5.92 -21.68 0.17
CA GLU A 20 -6.27 -23.11 0.04
C GLU A 20 -5.22 -23.91 -0.76
N LEU A 21 -4.77 -23.39 -1.90
CA LEU A 21 -3.82 -24.09 -2.78
C LEU A 21 -2.37 -23.98 -2.29
N ALA A 22 -2.01 -22.90 -1.61
CA ALA A 22 -0.65 -22.63 -1.17
C ALA A 22 -0.57 -22.09 0.28
N PRO A 23 -0.97 -22.90 1.29
CA PRO A 23 -1.02 -22.48 2.70
C PRO A 23 0.35 -22.21 3.32
N ARG A 24 1.44 -22.71 2.71
CA ARG A 24 2.81 -22.41 3.15
C ARG A 24 3.27 -21.01 2.75
N SER A 25 2.69 -20.45 1.70
CA SER A 25 3.07 -19.15 1.14
C SER A 25 2.10 -18.05 1.56
N PHE A 26 0.81 -18.36 1.68
CA PHE A 26 -0.23 -17.38 1.96
C PHE A 26 -0.97 -17.68 3.27
N LYS A 27 -1.38 -16.62 3.95
CA LYS A 27 -2.21 -16.68 5.16
C LYS A 27 -3.17 -15.49 5.19
N PHE A 28 -4.33 -15.69 5.81
CA PHE A 28 -5.25 -14.58 6.07
C PHE A 28 -4.63 -13.56 7.02
N ALA A 29 -4.97 -12.29 6.80
CA ALA A 29 -4.60 -11.23 7.72
C ALA A 29 -5.49 -11.30 8.97
N GLU A 30 -4.88 -11.30 10.17
CA GLU A 30 -5.62 -11.20 11.42
C GLU A 30 -6.18 -9.77 11.58
N ALA A 31 -7.48 -9.63 11.80
CA ALA A 31 -8.14 -8.31 11.89
C ALA A 31 -7.63 -7.45 13.06
N ASN A 32 -7.20 -8.09 14.15
CA ASN A 32 -6.75 -7.41 15.37
C ASN A 32 -5.25 -7.05 15.35
N LYS A 33 -4.50 -7.43 14.30
CA LYS A 33 -3.06 -7.17 14.21
C LYS A 33 -2.69 -6.46 12.91
N MET A 34 -1.94 -5.37 13.05
CA MET A 34 -1.38 -4.66 11.91
C MET A 34 -0.15 -5.40 11.37
N SER A 35 -0.10 -5.63 10.06
CA SER A 35 1.10 -6.19 9.43
C SER A 35 2.24 -5.17 9.44
N LYS A 36 3.49 -5.64 9.41
CA LYS A 36 4.68 -4.77 9.32
C LYS A 36 4.60 -3.82 8.13
N ARG A 37 4.15 -4.33 6.97
CA ARG A 37 3.94 -3.53 5.74
C ARG A 37 2.92 -2.42 5.98
N LYS A 38 1.74 -2.75 6.52
CA LYS A 38 0.68 -1.78 6.78
C LYS A 38 1.07 -0.74 7.83
N CYS A 39 1.92 -1.09 8.79
CA CYS A 39 2.46 -0.14 9.77
C CYS A 39 3.46 0.85 9.15
N GLN A 40 4.17 0.45 8.10
CA GLN A 40 5.12 1.30 7.37
C GLN A 40 4.44 2.19 6.32
N GLU A 41 3.18 1.92 5.97
CA GLU A 41 2.40 2.77 5.08
C GLU A 41 2.18 4.16 5.73
N ARG A 42 2.46 5.22 4.96
CA ARG A 42 2.29 6.60 5.39
C ARG A 42 1.18 7.23 4.59
N ILE A 43 0.24 7.89 5.28
CA ILE A 43 -0.81 8.66 4.62
C ILE A 43 -0.22 10.02 4.25
N GLU A 44 -0.32 10.37 2.98
CA GLU A 44 -0.03 11.71 2.48
C GLU A 44 -1.35 12.44 2.21
N PRO A 45 -1.43 13.75 2.50
CA PRO A 45 -2.60 14.52 2.16
C PRO A 45 -2.77 14.62 0.65
N LEU A 46 -4.00 14.90 0.24
CA LEU A 46 -4.31 15.20 -1.16
C LEU A 46 -3.53 16.44 -1.63
N TYR A 47 -3.20 16.46 -2.91
CA TYR A 47 -2.54 17.59 -3.54
C TYR A 47 -3.42 18.84 -3.47
N ASP A 48 -2.84 19.94 -3.01
CA ASP A 48 -3.44 21.26 -3.01
C ASP A 48 -2.62 22.18 -3.91
N ARG A 49 -3.28 22.88 -4.82
CA ARG A 49 -2.64 23.83 -5.75
C ARG A 49 -2.24 25.13 -5.05
N TYR A 50 -2.97 25.56 -4.03
CA TYR A 50 -2.84 26.89 -3.44
C TYR A 50 -1.82 26.94 -2.30
N ASN A 51 -1.54 25.80 -1.69
CA ASN A 51 -0.67 25.70 -0.53
C ASN A 51 0.63 24.98 -0.89
N GLU A 52 1.75 25.47 -0.35
CA GLU A 52 3.03 24.81 -0.53
C GLU A 52 3.05 23.39 0.06
N PRO A 53 3.77 22.45 -0.57
CA PRO A 53 3.92 21.09 -0.05
C PRO A 53 4.42 21.11 1.40
N ASN A 54 3.77 20.34 2.28
CA ASN A 54 4.10 20.19 3.71
C ASN A 54 3.88 21.44 4.60
N SER A 55 3.23 22.50 4.11
CA SER A 55 2.86 23.68 4.90
C SER A 55 1.98 23.37 6.11
N TRP A 56 1.16 22.32 6.02
CA TRP A 56 0.29 21.83 7.09
C TRP A 56 1.04 21.25 8.30
N ARG A 57 2.33 20.90 8.16
CA ARG A 57 3.09 20.26 9.25
C ARG A 57 3.37 21.26 10.36
N LEU A 58 2.94 20.95 11.59
CA LEU A 58 3.26 21.75 12.79
C LEU A 58 4.75 21.96 13.00
N SER A 59 5.59 21.00 12.57
CA SER A 59 7.06 21.12 12.62
C SER A 59 7.60 22.28 11.78
N ARG A 60 6.93 22.66 10.70
CA ARG A 60 7.35 23.77 9.82
C ARG A 60 7.02 25.14 10.44
N ARG A 61 6.05 25.20 11.36
CA ARG A 61 5.64 26.47 12.02
C ARG A 61 6.57 26.92 13.15
N ARG A 62 7.53 26.10 13.55
CA ARG A 62 8.48 26.39 14.65
C ARG A 62 9.85 26.88 14.18
N ALA A 63 10.03 27.05 12.86
CA ALA A 63 11.21 27.64 12.24
C ALA A 63 10.97 29.12 11.96
#